data_AF-A0A4S1E4L8-F1
#
_entry.id   AF-A0A4S1E4L8-F1
#
_cell.length_a   1.000
_cell.length_b   1.000
_cell.length_c   1.000
_cell.angle_alpha   90.00
_cell.angle_beta   90.00
_cell.angle_gamma   90.00
#
_symmetry.space_group_name_H-M   'P 1'
#
loop_
_entity.id
_entity.type
_entity.pdbx_description
1 polymer ?
#
loop_
_entity_poly.entity_id
_entity_poly.type
_entity_poly.pdbx_seq_one_letter_code
_entity_poly.pdbx_strand_id
1 'polypeptide(L)'
;MMFRRDPFHILEAYIQSVGDMQQNYAQLKTALQNINNIIDFAEHKVGAALEAEQAEQISEVGLQWLEGVRQGGNMDTLRDQAKQALD
;
A
#
# COMPACT_ATOMS: atom_id res chain seq x y z
N MET A 1 0.55 -13.93 -20.16
CA MET A 1 1.24 -12.64 -19.94
C MET A 1 0.86 -12.18 -18.55
N MET A 2 1.78 -12.22 -17.59
CA MET A 2 1.59 -11.55 -16.30
C MET A 2 1.79 -10.05 -16.52
N PHE A 3 0.78 -9.25 -16.23
CA PHE A 3 0.91 -7.79 -16.28
C PHE A 3 1.63 -7.35 -15.01
N ARG A 4 2.83 -6.78 -15.12
CA ARG A 4 3.41 -6.01 -14.01
C ARG A 4 2.47 -4.83 -13.77
N ARG A 5 1.72 -4.88 -12.68
CA ARG A 5 0.96 -3.71 -12.22
C ARG A 5 1.90 -2.81 -11.42
N ASP A 6 1.59 -1.53 -11.50
CA ASP A 6 2.24 -0.47 -10.77
C ASP A 6 2.20 -0.72 -9.24
N PRO A 7 3.32 -0.62 -8.51
CA PRO A 7 3.38 -0.87 -7.07
C PRO A 7 2.46 0.05 -6.26
N PHE A 8 2.30 1.31 -6.68
CA PHE A 8 1.37 2.23 -6.04
C PHE A 8 -0.09 1.81 -6.24
N HIS A 9 -0.45 1.27 -7.41
CA HIS A 9 -1.79 0.71 -7.60
C HIS A 9 -2.07 -0.49 -6.67
N ILE A 10 -1.07 -1.34 -6.41
CA ILE A 10 -1.19 -2.46 -5.44
C ILE A 10 -1.40 -1.90 -4.03
N LEU A 11 -0.63 -0.88 -3.65
CA LEU A 11 -0.77 -0.20 -2.35
C LEU A 11 -2.18 0.38 -2.16
N GLU A 12 -2.68 1.15 -3.13
CA GLU A 12 -4.02 1.73 -3.05
C GLU A 12 -5.10 0.66 -2.90
N ALA A 13 -5.03 -0.39 -3.72
CA ALA A 13 -5.98 -1.50 -3.67
C ALA A 13 -5.91 -2.26 -2.34
N TYR A 14 -4.70 -2.46 -1.80
CA TYR A 14 -4.51 -3.14 -0.52
C TYR A 14 -5.11 -2.35 0.64
N ILE A 15 -4.86 -1.03 0.69
CA ILE A 15 -5.46 -0.17 1.72
C ILE A 15 -6.98 -0.18 1.60
N GLN A 16 -7.53 0.01 0.39
CA GLN A 16 -8.97 -0.04 0.16
C GLN A 16 -9.60 -1.40 0.54
N SER A 17 -8.86 -2.50 0.39
CA SER A 17 -9.33 -3.83 0.79
C SER A 17 -9.42 -4.01 2.31
N VAL A 18 -8.61 -3.30 3.09
CA VAL A 18 -8.60 -3.39 4.56
C VAL A 18 -9.58 -2.38 5.15
N GLY A 19 -9.64 -1.17 4.61
CA GLY A 19 -10.61 -0.15 5.01
C GLY A 19 -10.13 1.29 4.80
N ASP A 20 -10.80 2.22 5.48
CA ASP A 20 -10.47 3.64 5.39
C ASP A 20 -9.27 4.00 6.28
N MET A 21 -8.36 4.85 5.77
CA MET A 21 -7.13 5.22 6.50
C MET A 21 -7.38 5.93 7.83
N GLN A 22 -8.50 6.63 7.98
CA GLN A 22 -8.83 7.35 9.21
C GLN A 22 -9.55 6.44 10.21
N GLN A 23 -10.47 5.59 9.74
CA GLN A 23 -11.27 4.71 10.58
C GLN A 23 -10.52 3.42 10.99
N ASN A 24 -9.73 2.87 10.08
CA ASN A 24 -9.10 1.55 10.20
C ASN A 24 -7.59 1.61 10.43
N TYR A 25 -7.05 2.74 10.91
CA TYR A 25 -5.61 2.98 11.07
C TYR A 25 -4.85 1.81 11.70
N ALA A 26 -5.32 1.27 12.83
CA ALA A 26 -4.62 0.18 13.52
C ALA A 26 -4.57 -1.11 12.68
N GLN A 27 -5.67 -1.43 12.00
CA GLN A 27 -5.78 -2.60 11.14
C GLN A 27 -4.90 -2.44 9.90
N LEU A 28 -4.93 -1.26 9.27
CA LEU A 28 -4.07 -0.92 8.13
C LEU A 28 -2.60 -0.96 8.49
N LYS A 29 -2.21 -0.42 9.66
CA LYS A 29 -0.83 -0.46 10.13
C LYS A 29 -0.34 -1.91 10.28
N THR A 30 -1.13 -2.77 10.92
CA THR A 30 -0.78 -4.20 11.05
C THR A 30 -0.76 -4.92 9.70
N ALA A 31 -1.72 -4.61 8.82
CA ALA A 31 -1.79 -5.21 7.50
C ALA A 31 -0.58 -4.83 6.63
N LEU A 32 -0.15 -3.56 6.65
CA LEU A 32 1.00 -3.06 5.91
C LEU A 32 2.32 -3.60 6.45
N GLN A 33 2.43 -3.85 7.76
CA GLN A 33 3.62 -4.48 8.35
C GLN A 33 3.80 -5.95 7.94
N ASN A 34 2.77 -6.59 7.37
CA ASN A 34 2.86 -7.98 6.94
C ASN A 34 3.12 -8.07 5.44
N ILE A 35 4.41 -8.13 5.07
CA ILE A 35 4.89 -8.21 3.68
C ILE A 35 4.28 -9.40 2.93
N ASN A 36 4.15 -10.56 3.59
CA ASN A 36 3.57 -11.76 2.97
C ASN A 36 2.10 -11.52 2.55
N ASN A 37 1.34 -10.76 3.33
CA ASN A 37 -0.04 -10.43 2.97
C ASN A 37 -0.10 -9.48 1.77
N ILE A 38 0.86 -8.57 1.62
CA ILE A 38 0.94 -7.67 0.47
C ILE A 38 1.24 -8.47 -0.80
N ILE A 39 2.19 -9.40 -0.74
CA ILE A 39 2.54 -10.32 -1.84
C ILE A 39 1.33 -11.16 -2.21
N ASP A 40 0.72 -11.84 -1.23
CA ASP A 40 -0.47 -12.68 -1.44
C ASP A 40 -1.63 -11.88 -2.07
N PHE A 41 -1.87 -10.66 -1.58
CA PHE A 41 -2.88 -9.77 -2.14
C PHE A 41 -2.56 -9.38 -3.59
N ALA A 42 -1.31 -9.02 -3.89
CA ALA A 42 -0.90 -8.68 -5.25
C ALA A 42 -1.13 -9.86 -6.20
N GLU A 43 -0.71 -11.06 -5.82
CA GLU A 43 -0.82 -12.26 -6.65
C GLU A 43 -2.27 -12.72 -6.83
N HIS A 44 -3.04 -12.78 -5.74
CA HIS A 44 -4.38 -13.39 -5.75
C HIS A 44 -5.53 -12.40 -6.00
N LYS A 45 -5.38 -11.12 -5.64
CA LYS A 45 -6.44 -10.10 -5.83
C LYS A 45 -6.17 -9.17 -6.99
N VAL A 46 -4.91 -8.77 -7.18
CA VAL A 46 -4.52 -7.85 -8.26
C VAL A 46 -4.09 -8.61 -9.53
N GLY A 47 -3.64 -9.86 -9.39
CA GLY A 47 -3.10 -10.66 -10.49
C GLY A 47 -1.73 -10.17 -10.95
N ALA A 48 -0.95 -9.61 -10.03
CA ALA A 48 0.39 -9.09 -10.26
C ALA A 48 1.41 -9.86 -9.43
N ALA A 49 2.47 -10.35 -10.07
CA ALA A 49 3.61 -10.90 -9.35
C ALA A 49 4.37 -9.75 -8.69
N LEU A 50 4.62 -9.87 -7.39
CA LEU A 50 5.30 -8.89 -6.57
C LEU A 50 6.49 -9.54 -5.88
N GLU A 51 7.69 -8.99 -6.09
CA GLU A 51 8.89 -9.48 -5.42
C GLU A 51 8.93 -8.98 -3.96
N ALA A 52 9.65 -9.69 -3.09
CA ALA A 52 9.73 -9.35 -1.67
C ALA A 52 10.24 -7.90 -1.45
N GLU A 53 11.25 -7.48 -2.21
CA GLU A 53 11.80 -6.10 -2.13
C GLU A 53 10.75 -5.04 -2.51
N GLN A 54 9.92 -5.32 -3.52
CA GLN A 54 8.83 -4.40 -3.92
C GLN A 54 7.73 -4.36 -2.86
N ALA A 55 7.42 -5.50 -2.24
CA ALA A 55 6.45 -5.58 -1.15
C ALA A 55 6.95 -4.84 0.11
N GLU A 56 8.26 -4.89 0.39
CA GLU A 56 8.90 -4.09 1.44
C GLU A 56 8.76 -2.59 1.18
N GLN A 57 9.01 -2.15 -0.06
CA GLN A 57 8.81 -0.75 -0.47
C GLN A 57 7.35 -0.32 -0.33
N ILE A 58 6.40 -1.13 -0.80
CA ILE A 58 4.96 -0.87 -0.64
C ILE A 58 4.58 -0.75 0.84
N SER A 59 5.10 -1.64 1.69
CA SER A 59 4.90 -1.59 3.15
C SER A 59 5.41 -0.28 3.73
N GLU A 60 6.66 0.08 3.45
CA GLU A 60 7.29 1.30 3.98
C GLU A 60 6.53 2.57 3.55
N VAL A 61 6.29 2.71 2.25
CA VAL A 61 5.56 3.86 1.68
C VAL A 61 4.13 3.91 2.20
N GLY A 62 3.45 2.77 2.27
CA GLY A 62 2.10 2.66 2.82
C GLY A 62 2.01 3.09 4.28
N LEU A 63 3.00 2.71 5.10
CA LEU A 63 3.08 3.12 6.50
C LEU A 63 3.32 4.63 6.62
N GLN A 64 4.22 5.19 5.82
CA GLN A 64 4.46 6.64 5.80
C GLN A 64 3.20 7.41 5.39
N TRP A 65 2.51 6.96 4.35
CA TRP A 65 1.26 7.57 3.91
C TRP A 65 0.20 7.52 5.02
N LEU A 66 0.01 6.34 5.63
CA LEU A 66 -0.94 6.14 6.73
C LEU A 66 -0.62 7.02 7.95
N GLU A 67 0.65 7.16 8.32
CA GLU A 67 1.06 8.03 9.42
C GLU A 67 0.85 9.52 9.09
N GLY A 68 1.13 9.94 7.85
CA GLY A 68 0.85 11.30 7.40
C GLY A 68 -0.64 11.66 7.46
N VAL A 69 -1.52 10.74 7.05
CA VAL A 69 -2.97 10.94 7.13
C VAL A 69 -3.41 11.04 8.59
N ARG A 70 -2.88 10.19 9.47
CA ARG A 70 -3.18 10.26 10.92
C ARG A 70 -2.75 11.59 11.56
N GLN A 71 -1.67 12.20 11.08
CA GLN A 71 -1.19 13.49 11.56
C GLN A 71 -1.98 14.68 11.01
N GLY A 72 -3.05 14.44 10.22
CA GLY A 72 -3.87 15.49 9.62
C GLY A 72 -3.26 16.08 8.34
N GLY A 73 -2.30 15.38 7.72
CA GLY A 73 -1.75 15.77 6.43
C GLY A 73 -2.79 15.72 5.30
N ASN A 74 -2.54 16.48 4.24
CA ASN A 74 -3.43 16.52 3.08
C ASN A 74 -3.37 15.18 2.30
N MET A 75 -4.52 14.53 2.16
CA MET A 75 -4.61 13.18 1.59
C MET A 75 -4.13 13.12 0.13
N ASP A 76 -4.50 14.08 -0.71
CA ASP A 76 -4.04 14.15 -2.10
C ASP A 76 -2.52 14.33 -2.20
N THR A 77 -1.94 15.19 -1.35
CA THR A 77 -0.50 15.44 -1.33
C THR A 77 0.27 14.18 -0.92
N LEU A 78 -0.18 13.52 0.15
CA LEU A 78 0.46 12.29 0.64
C LEU A 78 0.29 11.13 -0.35
N ARG A 79 -0.85 11.08 -1.06
CA ARG A 79 -1.11 10.13 -2.14
C ARG A 79 -0.12 10.33 -3.29
N ASP A 80 0.08 11.56 -3.74
CA ASP A 80 1.05 11.89 -4.79
C ASP A 80 2.49 11.56 -4.36
N GLN A 81 2.85 11.82 -3.11
CA GLN A 81 4.15 11.43 -2.55
C GLN A 81 4.34 9.91 -2.55
N ALA A 82 3.33 9.16 -2.10
CA ALA A 82 3.35 7.71 -2.10
C ALA A 82 3.47 7.14 -3.52
N LYS A 83 2.80 7.77 -4.49
CA LYS A 83 2.93 7.40 -5.90
C LYS A 83 4.34 7.64 -6.41
N GLN A 84 4.91 8.83 -6.19
CA GLN A 84 6.27 9.16 -6.63
C GLN A 84 7.34 8.28 -5.99
N ALA A 85 7.11 7.77 -4.78
CA ALA A 85 8.02 6.86 -4.11
C ALA A 85 7.99 5.43 -4.67
N LEU A 86 6.95 5.09 -5.43
CA LEU A 86 6.67 3.74 -5.95
C LEU A 86 6.62 3.66 -7.48
N ASP A 87 6.84 4.78 -8.18
CA ASP A 87 6.98 4.91 -9.65
C ASP A 87 8.40 4.53 -10.09
#